data_AF-A0A383EVT7-F1
#
_entry.id   AF-A0A383EVT7-F1
#
_cell.length_a   1.000
_cell.length_b   1.000
_cell.length_c   1.000
_cell.angle_alpha   90.00
_cell.angle_beta   90.00
_cell.angle_gamma   90.00
#
_symmetry.space_group_name_H-M   'P 1'
#
loop_
_entity.id
_entity.type
_entity.pdbx_description
1 polymer ?
#
loop_
_entity_poly.entity_id
_entity_poly.type
_entity_poly.pdbx_seq_one_letter_code
_entity_poly.pdbx_strand_id
1 'polypeptide(L)'
;MHSLFILIIGIPLLEIFLFIKVGSYIGAFNTISLIIITAFVGIFYARYEGFNTMKSGISQLMRNEIPIYEMISGAALAFAAILLI
;
A
#
# COMPACT_ATOMS: atom_id res chain seq x y z
N MET A 1 -2.86 -2.45 22.60
CA MET A 1 -3.94 -2.73 21.62
C MET A 1 -4.63 -1.46 21.11
N HIS A 2 -4.85 -0.42 21.93
CA HIS A 2 -5.44 0.85 21.45
C HIS A 2 -4.57 1.64 20.46
N SER A 3 -3.24 1.57 20.56
CA SER A 3 -2.33 2.37 19.71
C SER A 3 -2.40 2.02 18.22
N LEU A 4 -2.62 0.75 17.87
CA LEU A 4 -2.69 0.32 16.46
C LEU A 4 -3.95 0.86 15.77
N PHE A 5 -5.06 0.88 16.50
CA PHE A 5 -6.34 1.39 16.02
C PHE A 5 -6.28 2.91 15.76
N ILE A 6 -5.60 3.64 16.65
CA ILE A 6 -5.34 5.07 16.49
C ILE A 6 -4.47 5.33 15.26
N LEU A 7 -3.47 4.49 14.98
CA LEU A 7 -2.61 4.66 13.81
C LEU A 7 -3.37 4.40 12.50
N ILE A 8 -4.15 3.32 12.44
CA ILE A 8 -4.90 2.92 11.23
C ILE A 8 -5.95 3.97 10.85
N ILE A 9 -6.57 4.64 11.83
CA ILE A 9 -7.56 5.70 11.55
C ILE A 9 -6.90 7.08 11.44
N GLY A 10 -5.89 7.33 12.27
CA GLY A 10 -5.21 8.62 12.36
C GLY A 10 -4.39 8.95 11.10
N ILE A 11 -3.77 7.95 10.47
CA ILE A 11 -3.01 8.15 9.23
C ILE A 11 -3.92 8.65 8.09
N PRO A 12 -5.02 7.95 7.73
CA PRO A 12 -5.94 8.43 6.68
C PRO A 12 -6.57 9.79 6.99
N LEU A 13 -6.91 10.07 8.25
CA LEU A 13 -7.44 11.37 8.64
C LEU A 13 -6.45 12.51 8.37
N LEU A 14 -5.17 12.26 8.64
CA LEU A 14 -4.10 13.22 8.40
C LEU A 14 -3.85 13.39 6.89
N GLU A 15 -3.92 12.31 6.11
CA GLU A 15 -3.86 12.36 4.64
C GLU A 15 -4.99 13.21 4.04
N ILE A 16 -6.24 12.99 4.45
CA ILE A 16 -7.38 13.78 3.99
C ILE A 16 -7.20 15.27 4.35
N PHE A 17 -6.73 15.57 5.56
CA PHE A 17 -6.44 16.95 5.97
C PHE A 17 -5.38 17.60 5.08
N LEU A 18 -4.30 16.88 4.77
CA LEU A 18 -3.26 17.35 3.86
C LEU A 18 -3.80 17.55 2.44
N PHE A 19 -4.60 16.64 1.92
CA PHE A 19 -5.21 16.79 0.59
C PHE A 19 -6.13 18.00 0.50
N ILE A 20 -6.93 18.27 1.54
CA ILE A 20 -7.76 19.49 1.60
C ILE A 20 -6.87 20.74 1.59
N LYS A 21 -5.81 20.75 2.41
CA LYS A 21 -4.91 21.89 2.52
C LYS A 21 -4.17 22.14 1.19
N VAL A 22 -3.61 21.10 0.59
CA VAL A 22 -2.92 21.16 -0.71
C VAL A 22 -3.90 21.53 -1.83
N GLY A 23 -5.11 20.97 -1.82
CA GLY A 23 -6.19 21.30 -2.75
C GLY A 23 -6.60 22.76 -2.70
N SER A 24 -6.51 23.41 -1.54
CA SER A 24 -6.73 24.85 -1.40
C SER A 24 -5.63 25.70 -2.04
N TYR A 25 -4.40 25.20 -2.20
CA TYR A 25 -3.29 25.93 -2.82
C TYR A 25 -3.18 25.68 -4.33
N ILE A 26 -3.37 24.43 -4.78
CA ILE A 26 -3.08 23.99 -6.16
C ILE A 26 -4.38 23.77 -6.97
N GLY A 27 -5.54 23.77 -6.29
CA GLY A 27 -6.85 23.50 -6.86
C GLY A 27 -7.23 22.01 -6.80
N ALA A 28 -8.51 21.74 -6.53
CA ALA A 28 -9.01 20.37 -6.33
C ALA A 28 -8.73 19.45 -7.53
N PHE A 29 -8.83 19.96 -8.76
CA PHE A 29 -8.59 19.16 -9.97
C PHE A 29 -7.14 18.66 -10.06
N ASN A 30 -6.17 19.52 -9.78
CA ASN A 30 -4.74 19.14 -9.79
C ASN A 30 -4.43 18.14 -8.67
N THR A 31 -5.00 18.32 -7.47
CA THR A 31 -4.83 17.38 -6.36
C THR A 31 -5.40 16.01 -6.69
N ILE A 32 -6.61 15.94 -7.25
CA ILE A 32 -7.22 14.66 -7.66
C ILE A 32 -6.37 13.97 -8.74
N SER A 33 -5.87 14.72 -9.73
CA SER A 33 -4.99 14.18 -10.77
C SER A 33 -3.71 13.58 -10.16
N LEU A 34 -3.08 14.29 -9.22
CA LEU A 34 -1.91 13.79 -8.50
C LEU A 34 -2.21 12.51 -7.70
N ILE A 35 -3.34 12.47 -6.98
CA ILE A 35 -3.78 11.30 -6.22
C ILE A 35 -3.95 10.09 -7.15
N ILE A 36 -4.57 10.29 -8.32
CA ILE A 36 -4.75 9.21 -9.31
C ILE A 36 -3.39 8.71 -9.81
N ILE A 37 -2.45 9.61 -10.09
CA ILE A 37 -1.09 9.24 -10.52
C ILE A 37 -0.39 8.43 -9.43
N THR A 38 -0.41 8.89 -8.17
CA THR A 38 0.20 8.16 -7.06
C THR A 38 -0.45 6.82 -6.83
N ALA A 39 -1.78 6.73 -6.96
CA ALA A 39 -2.52 5.48 -6.83
C ALA A 39 -2.12 4.48 -7.92
N PHE A 40 -2.02 4.95 -9.17
CA PHE A 40 -1.63 4.12 -10.30
C PHE A 40 -0.21 3.56 -10.13
N VAL A 41 0.73 4.42 -9.73
CA VAL A 41 2.12 4.02 -9.44
C VAL A 41 2.15 2.99 -8.30
N GLY A 42 1.48 3.26 -7.19
CA GLY A 42 1.47 2.37 -6.03
C GLY A 42 0.85 1.00 -6.33
N ILE A 43 -0.27 0.95 -7.07
CA ILE A 43 -0.89 -0.31 -7.51
C ILE A 43 0.04 -1.08 -8.44
N PHE A 44 0.73 -0.39 -9.35
CA PHE A 44 1.68 -1.03 -10.26
C PHE A 44 2.84 -1.68 -9.49
N TYR A 45 3.41 -0.96 -8.52
CA TYR A 45 4.42 -1.50 -7.62
C TYR A 45 3.92 -2.70 -6.81
N ALA A 46 2.72 -2.59 -6.21
CA ALA A 46 2.12 -3.68 -5.43
C ALA A 46 1.89 -4.93 -6.28
N ARG A 47 1.47 -4.78 -7.54
CA ARG A 47 1.35 -5.91 -8.47
C ARG A 47 2.71 -6.52 -8.80
N TYR A 48 3.70 -5.69 -9.11
CA TYR A 48 5.04 -6.17 -9.45
C TYR A 48 5.68 -6.97 -8.31
N GLU A 49 5.69 -6.42 -7.10
CA GLU A 49 6.23 -7.08 -5.91
C GLU A 49 5.38 -8.27 -5.47
N GLY A 50 4.05 -8.20 -5.64
CA GLY A 50 3.15 -9.32 -5.38
C GLY A 50 3.45 -10.53 -6.24
N PHE A 51 3.64 -10.34 -7.56
CA PHE A 51 4.04 -11.41 -8.47
C PHE A 51 5.42 -11.99 -8.13
N ASN A 52 6.38 -11.13 -7.80
CA ASN A 52 7.72 -11.56 -7.44
C ASN A 52 7.73 -12.40 -6.14
N THR A 53 6.97 -11.96 -5.13
CA THR A 53 6.78 -12.67 -3.86
C THR A 53 6.11 -14.02 -4.07
N MET A 54 5.06 -14.07 -4.91
CA MET A 54 4.37 -15.32 -5.24
C MET A 54 5.29 -16.31 -5.96
N LYS A 55 6.07 -15.84 -6.95
CA LYS A 55 7.03 -16.67 -7.69
C LYS A 55 8.11 -17.25 -6.78
N SER A 56 8.66 -16.43 -5.89
CA SER A 56 9.67 -16.86 -4.91
C SER A 56 9.11 -17.85 -3.89
N GLY A 57 7.87 -17.62 -3.42
CA GLY A 57 7.19 -18.53 -2.50
C GLY A 57 6.92 -19.90 -3.12
N ILE A 58 6.45 -19.94 -4.38
CA ILE A 58 6.30 -21.19 -5.13
C ILE A 58 7.64 -21.90 -5.29
N SER A 59 8.71 -21.18 -5.61
CA SER A 59 10.05 -21.75 -5.76
C SER A 59 10.58 -22.39 -4.47
N GLN A 60 10.31 -21.78 -3.31
CA GLN A 60 10.67 -22.33 -1.99
C GLN A 60 9.85 -23.56 -1.63
N LEU A 61 8.54 -23.54 -1.91
CA LEU A 61 7.68 -24.72 -1.73
C LEU A 61 8.15 -25.91 -2.57
N MET A 62 8.60 -25.67 -3.81
CA MET A 62 9.18 -26.71 -4.66
C MET A 62 10.50 -27.30 -4.09
N ARG A 63 11.19 -26.57 -3.21
CA ARG A 63 12.39 -27.05 -2.51
C ARG A 63 12.10 -27.70 -1.15
N ASN A 64 10.83 -27.95 -0.82
CA ASN A 64 10.40 -28.39 0.52
C ASN A 64 10.77 -27.39 1.64
N GLU A 65 10.97 -26.11 1.31
CA GLU A 65 11.20 -25.04 2.28
C GLU A 65 9.87 -24.33 2.61
N ILE A 66 9.68 -23.92 3.87
CA ILE A 66 8.49 -23.18 4.29
C ILE A 66 8.72 -21.69 4.01
N PRO A 67 7.94 -21.04 3.13
CA PRO A 67 8.18 -19.66 2.68
C PRO A 67 7.62 -18.63 3.66
N ILE A 68 8.11 -18.64 4.91
CA ILE A 68 7.61 -17.76 5.98
C ILE A 68 7.81 -16.29 5.61
N TYR A 69 8.96 -15.95 5.01
CA TYR A 69 9.28 -14.59 4.62
C TYR A 69 8.34 -14.07 3.52
N GLU A 70 8.04 -14.89 2.51
CA GLU A 70 7.15 -14.53 1.41
C GLU A 70 5.69 -14.44 1.87
N MET A 71 5.29 -15.25 2.85
CA MET A 71 3.95 -15.13 3.46
C MET A 71 3.79 -13.80 4.19
N ILE A 72 4.79 -13.39 4.99
CA ILE A 72 4.76 -12.10 5.70
C ILE A 72 4.84 -10.94 4.70
N SER A 73 5.75 -11.02 3.72
CA SER A 73 5.89 -10.02 2.66
C SER A 73 4.59 -9.86 1.85
N GLY A 74 3.98 -10.97 1.45
CA GLY A 74 2.72 -10.99 0.72
C GLY A 74 1.57 -10.39 1.53
N ALA A 75 1.48 -10.70 2.83
CA ALA A 75 0.50 -10.10 3.72
C ALA A 75 0.73 -8.59 3.90
N ALA A 76 1.99 -8.16 4.03
CA ALA A 76 2.34 -6.74 4.14
C ALA A 76 2.01 -5.97 2.85
N LEU A 77 2.29 -6.55 1.67
CA LEU A 77 1.91 -5.99 0.37
C LEU A 77 0.39 -5.85 0.22
N ALA A 78 -0.38 -6.86 0.65
CA ALA A 78 -1.84 -6.77 0.65
C ALA A 78 -2.34 -5.66 1.58
N PHE A 79 -1.76 -5.55 2.77
CA PHE A 79 -2.10 -4.50 3.72
C PHE A 79 -1.75 -3.10 3.18
N ALA A 80 -0.59 -2.95 2.57
CA ALA A 80 -0.16 -1.71 1.92
C ALA A 80 -1.07 -1.34 0.74
N ALA A 81 -1.56 -2.31 -0.03
CA ALA A 81 -2.49 -2.07 -1.13
C ALA A 81 -3.89 -1.66 -0.64
N ILE A 82 -4.34 -2.17 0.51
CA ILE A 82 -5.62 -1.78 1.13
C ILE A 82 -5.55 -0.37 1.71
N LEU A 83 -4.41 0.00 2.28
CA LEU A 83 -4.14 1.34 2.83
C LEU A 83 -3.67 2.34 1.76
N LEU A 84 -3.78 1.98 0.49
CA LEU A 84 -3.35 2.83 -0.60
C LEU A 84 -4.41 3.94 -0.79
N ILE A 85 -4.07 5.14 -0.29
CA ILE A 85 -4.88 6.37 -0.17
C ILE A 85 -5.66 6.49 1.14
#